data_AF-A0A7S2QRY4-F1
#
_entry.id   AF-A0A7S2QRY4-F1
#
_cell.length_a   1.000
_cell.length_b   1.000
_cell.length_c   1.000
_cell.angle_alpha   90.00
_cell.angle_beta   90.00
_cell.angle_gamma   90.00
#
_symmetry.space_group_name_H-M   'P 1'
#
loop_
_entity.id
_entity.type
_entity.pdbx_description
1 polymer ?
#
loop_
_entity_poly.entity_id
_entity_poly.type
_entity_poly.pdbx_seq_one_letter_code
_entity_poly.pdbx_strand_id
1 'polypeptide(L)'
;SDDISTEKARVDFLKAIAQTMHTKARIKLNIKALYRADGFAVRELLKIAQVLHKSLLNSAGTMDSKDEKSIRVSEPNLQTKLDELKAARNMANDIVEMGSKLYGLLRQEKELKKSREKAIQFVDSISMNLESNAAREAVERSIREQITSITDNVNQLDRMCTDLKKDQKSLQTKIERKQTDLERAEKRLRSLKKVRPAFMEEYERLETELKMV
;
A
#
# COMPACT_ATOMS: atom_id res chain seq x y z
N SER A 1 -33.83 21.23 45.82
CA SER A 1 -35.11 21.13 46.55
C SER A 1 -35.74 19.81 46.19
N ASP A 2 -35.65 18.84 47.09
CA ASP A 2 -36.04 17.44 46.84
C ASP A 2 -37.51 17.17 47.19
N ASP A 3 -38.31 18.24 47.31
CA ASP A 3 -39.71 18.13 47.63
C ASP A 3 -40.52 17.70 46.40
N ILE A 4 -40.89 16.42 46.35
CA ILE A 4 -41.69 15.79 45.31
C ILE A 4 -43.18 15.65 45.71
N SER A 5 -43.62 16.38 46.74
CA SER A 5 -44.98 16.26 47.28
C SER A 5 -46.05 16.77 46.31
N THR A 6 -45.73 17.79 45.50
CA THR A 6 -46.64 18.33 44.48
C THR A 6 -46.47 17.63 43.13
N GLU A 7 -47.57 17.52 42.37
CA GLU A 7 -47.54 16.94 41.02
C GLU A 7 -46.56 17.68 40.10
N LYS A 8 -46.56 19.01 40.16
CA LYS A 8 -45.64 19.85 39.38
C LYS A 8 -44.18 19.52 39.70
N ALA A 9 -43.84 19.40 40.99
CA ALA A 9 -42.49 19.06 41.40
C ALA A 9 -42.05 17.65 40.95
N ARG A 10 -42.96 16.66 40.98
CA ARG A 10 -42.67 15.32 40.43
C ARG A 10 -42.35 15.35 38.93
N VAL A 11 -43.14 16.10 38.16
CA VAL A 11 -42.92 16.21 36.72
C VAL A 11 -41.60 16.93 36.41
N ASP A 12 -41.28 17.99 37.14
CA ASP A 12 -40.03 18.74 36.96
C ASP A 12 -38.81 17.91 37.37
N PHE A 13 -38.92 17.11 38.44
CA PHE A 13 -37.91 16.14 38.85
C PHE A 13 -37.62 15.10 37.75
N LEU A 14 -38.66 14.48 37.18
CA LEU A 14 -38.48 13.49 36.11
C LEU A 14 -37.92 14.10 34.82
N LYS A 15 -38.28 15.35 34.50
CA LYS A 15 -37.68 16.09 33.38
C LYS A 15 -36.18 16.33 33.61
N ALA A 16 -35.80 16.75 34.81
CA ALA A 16 -34.40 16.96 35.17
C ALA A 16 -33.57 15.67 35.06
N ILE A 17 -34.12 14.53 35.50
CA ILE A 17 -33.48 13.21 35.33
C ILE A 17 -33.33 12.87 33.85
N ALA A 18 -34.40 12.99 33.06
CA ALA A 18 -34.36 12.65 31.64
C ALA A 18 -33.37 13.53 30.87
N GLN A 19 -33.30 14.82 31.18
CA GLN A 19 -32.32 15.73 30.60
C GLN A 19 -30.89 15.34 30.99
N THR A 20 -30.64 15.06 32.27
CA THR A 20 -29.31 14.65 32.75
C THR A 20 -28.84 13.36 32.10
N MET A 21 -29.71 12.35 32.00
CA MET A 21 -29.40 11.08 31.37
C MET A 21 -29.21 11.20 29.85
N HIS A 22 -29.92 12.12 29.20
CA HIS A 22 -29.69 12.42 27.79
C HIS A 22 -28.35 13.12 27.55
N THR A 23 -28.01 14.14 28.35
CA THR A 23 -26.76 14.89 28.17
C THR A 23 -25.53 14.07 28.56
N LYS A 24 -25.56 13.35 29.68
CA LYS A 24 -24.38 12.66 30.22
C LYS A 24 -24.22 11.23 29.73
N ALA A 25 -25.33 10.50 29.55
CA ALA A 25 -25.30 9.08 29.18
C ALA A 25 -25.85 8.81 27.77
N ARG A 26 -26.36 9.83 27.06
CA ARG A 26 -27.05 9.71 25.75
C ARG A 26 -28.21 8.71 25.77
N ILE A 27 -28.86 8.53 26.93
CA ILE A 27 -30.01 7.64 27.08
C ILE A 27 -31.29 8.45 26.94
N LYS A 28 -32.18 8.02 26.05
CA LYS A 28 -33.53 8.59 25.93
C LYS A 28 -34.51 7.84 26.83
N LEU A 29 -34.98 8.51 27.87
CA LEU A 29 -35.96 7.97 28.82
C LEU A 29 -37.37 8.44 28.49
N ASN A 30 -38.35 7.56 28.67
CA ASN A 30 -39.76 7.92 28.57
C ASN A 30 -40.30 8.40 29.92
N ILE A 31 -40.40 9.73 30.07
CA ILE A 31 -40.90 10.39 31.29
C ILE A 31 -42.32 9.95 31.65
N LYS A 32 -43.18 9.69 30.65
CA LYS A 32 -44.56 9.25 30.90
C LYS A 32 -44.61 7.84 31.49
N ALA A 33 -43.76 6.95 31.00
CA ALA A 33 -43.63 5.60 31.54
C ALA A 33 -43.04 5.63 32.95
N LEU A 34 -42.06 6.50 33.20
CA LEU A 34 -41.44 6.66 34.52
C LEU A 34 -42.42 7.25 35.55
N TYR A 35 -43.29 8.18 35.14
CA TYR A 35 -44.32 8.77 36.00
C TYR A 35 -45.46 7.79 36.36
N ARG A 36 -45.76 6.82 35.48
CA ARG A 36 -46.78 5.79 35.75
C ARG A 36 -46.38 4.80 36.86
N ALA A 37 -45.08 4.68 37.14
CA ALA A 37 -44.53 3.83 38.21
C ALA A 37 -44.98 2.34 38.15
N ASP A 38 -45.29 1.84 36.95
CA ASP A 38 -45.74 0.47 36.70
C ASP A 38 -44.62 -0.37 36.04
N GLY A 39 -44.96 -1.53 35.48
CA GLY A 39 -44.01 -2.38 34.76
C GLY A 39 -43.29 -1.68 33.58
N PHE A 40 -43.85 -0.60 33.02
CA PHE A 40 -43.19 0.19 31.99
C PHE A 40 -42.08 1.10 32.57
N ALA A 41 -42.21 1.57 33.82
CA ALA A 41 -41.16 2.31 34.50
C ALA A 41 -39.92 1.45 34.73
N VAL A 42 -40.10 0.17 35.08
CA VAL A 42 -39.01 -0.80 35.26
C VAL A 42 -38.19 -0.96 33.98
N ARG A 43 -38.85 -1.00 32.81
CA ARG A 43 -38.16 -1.07 31.50
C ARG A 43 -37.29 0.16 31.22
N GLU A 44 -37.72 1.34 31.66
CA GLU A 44 -36.94 2.56 31.51
C GLU A 44 -35.76 2.62 32.51
N LEU A 45 -35.97 2.21 33.76
CA LEU A 45 -34.91 2.11 34.76
C LEU A 45 -33.84 1.08 34.41
N LEU A 46 -34.24 -0.03 33.76
CA LEU A 46 -33.32 -1.07 33.32
C LEU A 46 -32.29 -0.54 32.30
N LYS A 47 -32.65 0.45 31.46
CA LYS A 47 -31.71 1.08 30.52
C LYS A 47 -30.56 1.75 31.26
N ILE A 48 -30.87 2.43 32.37
CA ILE A 48 -29.87 3.10 33.21
C ILE A 48 -29.00 2.04 33.90
N ALA A 49 -29.64 1.03 34.51
CA ALA A 49 -28.95 -0.03 35.23
C ALA A 49 -27.98 -0.83 34.33
N GLN A 50 -28.38 -1.15 33.11
CA GLN A 50 -27.53 -1.87 32.15
C GLN A 50 -26.29 -1.06 31.75
N VAL A 51 -26.43 0.25 31.55
CA VAL A 51 -25.29 1.12 31.21
C VAL A 51 -24.33 1.20 32.38
N LEU A 52 -24.83 1.45 33.59
CA LEU A 52 -24.00 1.49 34.80
C LEU A 52 -23.31 0.15 35.07
N HIS A 53 -24.01 -0.97 34.90
CA HIS A 53 -23.46 -2.31 35.09
C HIS A 53 -22.35 -2.61 34.06
N LYS A 54 -22.55 -2.25 32.79
CA LYS A 54 -21.50 -2.38 31.76
C LYS A 54 -20.29 -1.52 32.05
N SER A 55 -20.49 -0.27 32.50
CA SER A 55 -19.40 0.61 32.92
C SER A 55 -18.64 0.05 34.13
N LEU A 56 -19.35 -0.52 35.10
CA LEU A 56 -18.75 -1.16 36.27
C LEU A 56 -17.92 -2.39 35.88
N LEU A 57 -18.45 -3.27 35.03
CA LEU A 57 -17.74 -4.44 34.50
C LEU A 57 -16.48 -4.05 33.72
N ASN A 58 -16.57 -3.02 32.88
CA ASN A 58 -15.42 -2.52 32.12
C ASN A 58 -14.36 -1.88 33.04
N SER A 59 -14.78 -1.27 34.14
CA SER A 59 -13.85 -0.72 35.15
C SER A 59 -13.23 -1.81 36.02
N ALA A 60 -13.96 -2.89 36.32
CA ALA A 60 -13.50 -4.03 37.13
C ALA A 60 -12.61 -5.01 36.34
N GLY A 61 -12.60 -4.94 35.00
CA GLY A 61 -11.63 -5.66 34.16
C GLY A 61 -10.18 -5.18 34.33
N THR A 62 -9.97 -4.14 35.14
CA THR A 62 -8.66 -3.61 35.52
C THR A 62 -8.63 -3.44 37.04
N MET A 63 -7.76 -4.19 37.71
CA MET A 63 -7.44 -4.21 39.16
C MET A 63 -8.16 -5.29 39.98
N ASP A 64 -7.47 -6.42 40.14
CA ASP A 64 -7.51 -7.21 41.37
C ASP A 64 -6.86 -6.38 42.49
N SER A 65 -7.67 -5.71 43.29
CA SER A 65 -7.31 -5.26 44.62
C SER A 65 -8.56 -4.77 45.34
N LYS A 66 -9.00 -5.56 46.32
CA LYS A 66 -9.98 -5.15 47.33
C LYS A 66 -9.49 -3.88 48.01
N ASP A 67 -10.23 -2.79 47.87
CA ASP A 67 -10.35 -1.77 48.91
C ASP A 67 -11.60 -0.93 48.68
N GLU A 68 -12.60 -1.13 49.54
CA GLU A 68 -13.73 -0.21 49.71
C GLU A 68 -13.22 1.12 50.27
N LYS A 69 -12.92 2.08 49.40
CA LYS A 69 -12.84 3.50 49.79
C LYS A 69 -13.48 4.40 48.76
N SER A 70 -14.59 5.01 49.19
CA SER A 70 -15.11 6.33 48.81
C SER A 70 -15.08 6.68 47.31
N ILE A 71 -16.27 6.78 46.71
CA ILE A 71 -16.53 7.43 45.42
C ILE A 71 -16.11 8.91 45.55
N ARG A 72 -14.82 9.18 45.44
CA ARG A 72 -14.31 10.50 45.09
C ARG A 72 -14.55 10.63 43.60
N VAL A 73 -15.33 11.64 43.20
CA VAL A 73 -15.37 12.09 41.81
C VAL A 73 -13.95 12.51 41.47
N SER A 74 -13.17 11.61 40.88
CA SER A 74 -11.81 11.90 40.46
C SER A 74 -11.88 13.05 39.48
N GLU A 75 -11.35 14.20 39.88
CA GLU A 75 -11.02 15.27 38.94
C GLU A 75 -10.21 14.66 37.79
N PRO A 76 -10.42 15.13 36.54
CA PRO A 76 -9.74 14.57 35.40
C PRO A 76 -8.24 14.78 35.56
N ASN A 77 -7.54 13.71 35.96
CA ASN A 77 -6.12 13.72 36.24
C ASN A 77 -5.38 14.06 34.93
N LEU A 78 -4.44 15.00 35.00
CA LEU A 78 -3.67 15.46 33.82
C LEU A 78 -2.99 14.29 33.10
N GLN A 79 -2.63 13.25 33.86
CA GLN A 79 -2.04 12.02 33.33
C GLN A 79 -3.01 11.22 32.43
N THR A 80 -4.30 11.10 32.79
CA THR A 80 -5.27 10.38 31.96
C THR A 80 -5.56 11.14 30.67
N LYS A 81 -5.65 12.47 30.75
CA LYS A 81 -5.75 13.33 29.55
C LYS A 81 -4.53 13.21 28.64
N LEU A 82 -3.32 13.10 29.22
CA LEU A 82 -2.09 12.91 28.45
C LEU A 82 -2.06 11.56 27.73
N ASP A 83 -2.51 10.50 28.40
CA ASP A 83 -2.56 9.16 27.82
C ASP A 83 -3.67 9.04 26.76
N GLU A 84 -4.82 9.69 26.96
CA GLU A 84 -5.85 9.87 25.94
C GLU A 84 -5.32 10.62 24.71
N LEU A 85 -4.48 11.65 24.90
CA LEU A 85 -3.89 12.42 23.81
C LEU A 85 -2.87 11.58 23.02
N LYS A 86 -2.09 10.74 23.70
CA LYS A 86 -1.19 9.77 23.05
C LYS A 86 -1.98 8.72 22.26
N ALA A 87 -3.05 8.17 22.85
CA ALA A 87 -3.92 7.22 22.17
C ALA A 87 -4.59 7.84 20.93
N ALA A 88 -5.08 9.09 21.05
CA ALA A 88 -5.64 9.83 19.93
C ALA A 88 -4.62 10.09 18.82
N ARG A 89 -3.37 10.40 19.17
CA ARG A 89 -2.27 10.57 18.20
C ARG A 89 -1.94 9.27 17.48
N ASN A 90 -1.91 8.13 18.19
CA ASN A 90 -1.69 6.83 17.57
C ASN A 90 -2.83 6.47 16.61
N MET A 91 -4.08 6.67 17.02
CA MET A 91 -5.24 6.48 16.13
C MET A 91 -5.18 7.39 14.89
N ALA A 92 -4.72 8.64 15.04
CA ALA A 92 -4.54 9.53 13.89
C ALA A 92 -3.49 9.00 12.90
N ASN A 93 -2.39 8.44 13.40
CA ASN A 93 -1.38 7.79 12.56
C ASN A 93 -1.96 6.55 11.86
N ASP A 94 -2.72 5.71 12.57
CA ASP A 94 -3.37 4.52 12.01
C ASP A 94 -4.37 4.91 10.92
N ILE A 95 -5.13 6.00 11.11
CA ILE A 95 -6.06 6.52 10.09
C ILE A 95 -5.31 6.94 8.84
N VAL A 96 -4.17 7.63 8.98
CA VAL A 96 -3.33 8.03 7.84
C VAL A 96 -2.76 6.80 7.13
N GLU A 97 -2.29 5.80 7.88
CA GLU A 97 -1.77 4.55 7.33
C GLU A 97 -2.87 3.77 6.58
N MET A 98 -4.03 3.58 7.20
CA MET A 98 -5.17 2.90 6.56
C MET A 98 -5.68 3.67 5.36
N GLY A 99 -5.71 5.00 5.41
CA GLY A 99 -6.06 5.85 4.28
C GLY A 99 -5.09 5.68 3.11
N SER A 100 -3.79 5.62 3.38
CA SER A 100 -2.76 5.36 2.36
C SER A 100 -2.91 3.96 1.74
N LYS A 101 -3.09 2.94 2.57
CA LYS A 101 -3.33 1.56 2.11
C LYS A 101 -4.60 1.47 1.26
N LEU A 102 -5.70 2.04 1.73
CA LEU A 102 -6.97 2.05 1.00
C LEU A 102 -6.85 2.79 -0.34
N TYR A 103 -6.18 3.95 -0.37
CA TYR A 103 -5.91 4.67 -1.60
C TYR A 103 -5.13 3.82 -2.61
N GLY A 104 -4.07 3.13 -2.15
CA GLY A 104 -3.29 2.21 -2.97
C GLY A 104 -4.13 1.06 -3.52
N LEU A 105 -4.95 0.43 -2.68
CA LEU A 105 -5.83 -0.68 -3.07
C LEU A 105 -6.91 -0.23 -4.06
N LEU A 106 -7.58 0.89 -3.80
CA LEU A 106 -8.61 1.43 -4.70
C LEU A 106 -8.04 1.87 -6.05
N ARG A 107 -6.79 2.34 -6.08
CA ARG A 107 -6.11 2.67 -7.34
C ARG A 107 -5.92 1.43 -8.22
N GLN A 108 -5.63 0.28 -7.62
CA GLN A 108 -5.41 -0.99 -8.33
C GLN A 108 -6.73 -1.73 -8.64
N GLU A 109 -7.83 -1.39 -7.98
CA GLU A 109 -9.14 -2.04 -8.12
C GLU A 109 -9.64 -2.09 -9.58
N LYS A 110 -9.39 -1.05 -10.39
CA LYS A 110 -9.82 -1.04 -11.80
C LYS A 110 -9.20 -2.19 -12.62
N GLU A 111 -7.96 -2.55 -12.32
CA GLU A 111 -7.24 -3.63 -12.99
C GLU A 111 -7.58 -4.98 -12.34
N LEU A 112 -7.55 -5.03 -10.99
CA LEU A 112 -7.83 -6.22 -10.20
C LEU A 112 -9.27 -6.72 -10.35
N LYS A 113 -10.24 -5.84 -10.62
CA LYS A 113 -11.64 -6.21 -10.82
C LYS A 113 -11.81 -7.23 -11.95
N LYS A 114 -11.11 -7.03 -13.08
CA LYS A 114 -11.20 -7.95 -14.22
C LYS A 114 -10.64 -9.33 -13.89
N SER A 115 -9.50 -9.39 -13.21
CA SER A 115 -8.93 -10.67 -12.77
C SER A 115 -9.80 -11.34 -11.71
N ARG A 116 -10.39 -10.57 -10.80
CA ARG A 116 -11.31 -11.08 -9.77
C ARG A 116 -12.58 -11.66 -10.39
N GLU A 117 -13.20 -10.96 -11.34
CA GLU A 117 -14.39 -11.46 -12.06
C GLU A 117 -14.07 -12.77 -12.81
N LYS A 118 -12.93 -12.84 -13.51
CA LYS A 118 -12.49 -14.09 -14.16
C LYS A 118 -12.28 -15.23 -13.17
N ALA A 119 -11.65 -14.94 -12.03
CA ALA A 119 -11.41 -15.94 -10.99
C ALA A 119 -12.72 -16.45 -10.37
N ILE A 120 -13.67 -15.55 -10.09
CA ILE A 120 -15.00 -15.90 -9.58
C ILE A 120 -15.74 -16.75 -10.61
N GLN A 121 -15.79 -16.33 -11.88
CA GLN A 121 -16.42 -17.12 -12.96
C GLN A 121 -15.80 -18.51 -13.09
N PHE A 122 -14.48 -18.62 -12.96
CA PHE A 122 -13.77 -19.89 -12.98
C PHE A 122 -14.17 -20.77 -11.78
N VAL A 123 -14.19 -20.22 -10.57
CA VAL A 123 -14.62 -20.94 -9.35
C VAL A 123 -16.07 -21.37 -9.44
N ASP A 124 -16.97 -20.49 -9.88
CA ASP A 124 -18.39 -20.79 -10.09
C ASP A 124 -18.57 -21.94 -11.10
N SER A 125 -17.78 -21.93 -12.19
CA SER A 125 -17.80 -23.00 -13.19
C SER A 125 -17.34 -24.36 -12.64
N ILE A 126 -16.41 -24.36 -11.68
CA ILE A 126 -15.97 -25.57 -10.98
C ILE A 126 -17.04 -26.05 -9.99
N SER A 127 -17.59 -25.15 -9.19
CA SER A 127 -18.57 -25.48 -8.14
C SER A 127 -19.89 -25.97 -8.72
N MET A 128 -20.35 -25.42 -9.84
CA MET A 128 -21.59 -25.86 -10.50
C MET A 128 -21.44 -27.16 -11.30
N ASN A 129 -20.20 -27.59 -11.60
CA ASN A 129 -19.92 -28.68 -12.53
C ASN A 129 -18.95 -29.71 -11.93
N LEU A 130 -19.08 -29.98 -10.62
CA LEU A 130 -18.16 -30.79 -9.82
C LEU A 130 -18.04 -32.25 -10.31
N GLU A 131 -19.05 -32.77 -11.02
CA GLU A 131 -19.05 -34.10 -11.62
C GLU A 131 -18.41 -34.15 -13.02
N SER A 132 -18.14 -32.99 -13.63
CA SER A 132 -17.59 -32.89 -14.98
C SER A 132 -16.09 -32.55 -14.96
N ASN A 133 -15.32 -33.26 -15.79
CA ASN A 133 -13.89 -32.96 -16.01
C ASN A 133 -13.66 -31.63 -16.76
N ALA A 134 -14.70 -30.91 -17.17
CA ALA A 134 -14.62 -29.70 -17.99
C ALA A 134 -13.68 -28.62 -17.42
N ALA A 135 -13.70 -28.38 -16.11
CA ALA A 135 -12.80 -27.40 -15.50
C ALA A 135 -11.34 -27.86 -15.50
N ARG A 136 -11.10 -29.16 -15.27
CA ARG A 136 -9.77 -29.77 -15.34
C ARG A 136 -9.21 -29.71 -16.76
N GLU A 137 -10.04 -30.00 -17.76
CA GLU A 137 -9.68 -29.90 -19.18
C GLU A 137 -9.39 -28.46 -19.59
N ALA A 138 -10.12 -27.47 -19.08
CA ALA A 138 -9.85 -26.06 -19.36
C ALA A 138 -8.50 -25.60 -18.78
N VAL A 139 -8.18 -26.02 -17.55
CA VAL A 139 -6.87 -25.77 -16.93
C VAL A 139 -5.76 -26.47 -17.72
N GLU A 140 -5.95 -27.74 -18.07
CA GLU A 140 -4.97 -28.50 -18.84
C GLU A 140 -4.72 -27.88 -20.22
N ARG A 141 -5.78 -27.43 -20.90
CA ARG A 141 -5.67 -26.73 -22.18
C ARG A 141 -4.89 -25.42 -22.03
N SER A 142 -5.19 -24.62 -21.00
CA SER A 142 -4.46 -23.38 -20.73
C SER A 142 -2.97 -23.63 -20.44
N ILE A 143 -2.65 -24.67 -19.66
CA ILE A 143 -1.26 -25.07 -19.39
C ILE A 143 -0.57 -25.49 -20.69
N ARG A 144 -1.22 -26.31 -21.52
CA ARG A 144 -0.67 -26.74 -22.81
C ARG A 144 -0.42 -25.55 -23.74
N GLU A 145 -1.35 -24.60 -23.83
CA GLU A 145 -1.18 -23.36 -24.62
C GLU A 145 0.00 -22.53 -24.12
N GLN A 146 0.15 -22.38 -22.80
CA GLN A 146 1.28 -21.66 -22.21
C GLN A 146 2.62 -22.37 -22.49
N ILE A 147 2.67 -23.70 -22.39
CA ILE A 147 3.86 -24.49 -22.73
C ILE A 147 4.24 -24.28 -24.20
N THR A 148 3.28 -24.34 -25.12
CA THR A 148 3.52 -24.10 -26.55
C THR A 148 4.04 -22.69 -26.79
N SER A 149 3.40 -21.67 -26.21
CA SER A 149 3.83 -20.27 -26.34
C SER A 149 5.26 -20.05 -25.80
N ILE A 150 5.59 -20.62 -24.65
CA ILE A 150 6.95 -20.54 -24.08
C ILE A 150 7.95 -21.26 -24.98
N THR A 151 7.60 -22.43 -25.51
CA THR A 151 8.45 -23.20 -26.42
C THR A 151 8.75 -22.41 -27.70
N ASP A 152 7.74 -21.76 -28.28
CA ASP A 152 7.91 -20.90 -29.45
C ASP A 152 8.80 -19.68 -29.14
N ASN A 153 8.62 -19.05 -27.98
CA ASN A 153 9.48 -17.96 -27.53
C ASN A 153 10.94 -18.40 -27.36
N VAL A 154 11.18 -19.58 -26.77
CA VAL A 154 12.52 -20.15 -26.63
C VAL A 154 13.14 -20.41 -28.00
N ASN A 155 12.39 -21.00 -28.93
CA ASN A 155 12.85 -21.24 -30.30
C ASN A 155 13.18 -19.94 -31.03
N GLN A 156 12.39 -18.89 -30.84
CA GLN A 156 12.66 -17.57 -31.41
C GLN A 156 13.93 -16.95 -30.83
N LEU A 157 14.11 -17.00 -29.51
CA LEU A 157 15.32 -16.50 -28.85
C LEU A 157 16.57 -17.27 -29.27
N ASP A 158 16.48 -18.59 -29.46
CA ASP A 158 17.60 -19.39 -29.93
C ASP A 158 18.01 -18.99 -31.36
N ARG A 159 17.04 -18.79 -32.26
CA ARG A 159 17.30 -18.25 -33.61
C ARG A 159 18.00 -16.88 -33.54
N MET A 160 17.48 -15.96 -32.74
CA MET A 160 18.10 -14.63 -32.56
C MET A 160 19.52 -14.74 -32.03
N CYS A 161 19.77 -15.64 -31.08
CA CYS A 161 21.12 -15.89 -30.56
C CYS A 161 22.06 -16.44 -31.64
N THR A 162 21.57 -17.35 -32.49
CA THR A 162 22.37 -17.89 -33.60
C THR A 162 22.75 -16.83 -34.62
N ASP A 163 21.85 -15.89 -34.92
CA ASP A 163 22.09 -14.82 -35.88
C ASP A 163 23.05 -13.77 -35.31
N LEU A 164 22.89 -13.40 -34.03
CA LEU A 164 23.85 -12.54 -33.33
C LEU A 164 25.26 -13.16 -33.29
N LYS A 165 25.38 -14.48 -33.11
CA LYS A 165 26.68 -15.17 -33.20
C LYS A 165 27.30 -15.08 -34.59
N LYS A 166 26.50 -15.18 -35.66
CA LYS A 166 26.99 -15.00 -37.04
C LYS A 166 27.46 -13.56 -37.27
N ASP A 167 26.67 -12.59 -36.82
CA ASP A 167 26.99 -11.16 -36.94
C ASP A 167 28.26 -10.81 -36.15
N GLN A 168 28.40 -11.33 -34.93
CA GLN A 168 29.62 -11.20 -34.14
C GLN A 168 30.85 -11.71 -34.91
N LYS A 169 30.77 -12.90 -35.50
CA LYS A 169 31.89 -13.49 -36.28
C LYS A 169 32.22 -12.65 -37.53
N SER A 170 31.19 -12.14 -38.21
CA SER A 170 31.34 -11.26 -39.37
C SER A 170 32.03 -9.94 -38.99
N LEU A 171 31.59 -9.31 -37.90
CA LEU A 171 32.19 -8.08 -37.36
C LEU A 171 33.63 -8.32 -36.91
N GLN A 172 33.91 -9.43 -36.25
CA GLN A 172 35.27 -9.80 -35.84
C GLN A 172 36.22 -9.89 -37.04
N THR A 173 35.78 -10.56 -38.11
CA THR A 173 36.56 -10.65 -39.36
C THR A 173 36.80 -9.26 -39.98
N LYS A 174 35.81 -8.36 -39.93
CA LYS A 174 35.96 -6.98 -40.42
C LYS A 174 36.95 -6.18 -39.57
N ILE A 175 36.93 -6.34 -38.25
CA ILE A 175 37.86 -5.69 -37.33
C ILE A 175 39.29 -6.13 -37.63
N GLU A 176 39.55 -7.43 -37.75
CA GLU A 176 40.87 -7.98 -38.05
C GLU A 176 41.42 -7.45 -39.39
N ARG A 177 40.58 -7.42 -40.43
CA ARG A 177 40.96 -6.81 -41.72
C ARG A 177 41.33 -5.34 -41.56
N LYS A 178 40.54 -4.56 -40.83
CA LYS A 178 40.83 -3.14 -40.59
C LYS A 178 42.09 -2.92 -39.75
N GLN A 179 42.37 -3.77 -38.78
CA GLN A 179 43.62 -3.73 -38.00
C GLN A 179 44.84 -3.98 -38.89
N THR A 180 44.80 -5.01 -39.74
CA THR A 180 45.92 -5.29 -40.66
C THR A 180 46.15 -4.18 -41.68
N ASP A 181 45.08 -3.58 -42.21
CA ASP A 181 45.18 -2.43 -43.12
C ASP A 181 45.74 -1.19 -42.42
N LEU A 182 45.33 -0.94 -41.16
CA LEU A 182 45.85 0.13 -40.33
C LEU A 182 47.34 -0.04 -40.08
N GLU A 183 47.79 -1.23 -39.67
CA GLU A 183 49.21 -1.52 -39.46
C GLU A 183 50.05 -1.29 -40.72
N ARG A 184 49.54 -1.68 -41.91
CA ARG A 184 50.20 -1.43 -43.20
C ARG A 184 50.28 0.06 -43.50
N ALA A 185 49.19 0.80 -43.31
CA ALA A 185 49.14 2.23 -43.52
C ALA A 185 50.11 2.97 -42.58
N GLU A 186 50.15 2.59 -41.31
CA GLU A 186 51.09 3.14 -40.34
C GLU A 186 52.55 2.82 -40.68
N LYS A 187 52.87 1.59 -41.11
CA LYS A 187 54.22 1.23 -41.56
C LYS A 187 54.63 2.09 -42.76
N ARG A 188 53.73 2.28 -43.74
CA ARG A 188 53.97 3.18 -44.88
C ARG A 188 54.17 4.62 -44.43
N LEU A 189 53.33 5.14 -43.53
CA LEU A 189 53.45 6.50 -43.00
C LEU A 189 54.78 6.70 -42.25
N ARG A 190 55.19 5.74 -41.42
CA ARG A 190 56.49 5.77 -40.72
C ARG A 190 57.66 5.74 -41.70
N SER A 191 57.57 4.95 -42.76
CA SER A 191 58.59 4.93 -43.83
C SER A 191 58.65 6.28 -44.54
N LEU A 192 57.50 6.83 -44.96
CA LEU A 192 57.42 8.11 -45.66
C LEU A 192 57.96 9.27 -44.80
N LYS A 193 57.67 9.28 -43.49
CA LYS A 193 58.21 10.27 -42.55
C LYS A 193 59.73 10.20 -42.39
N LYS A 194 60.36 9.03 -42.60
CA LYS A 194 61.82 8.87 -42.53
C LYS A 194 62.52 9.32 -43.81
N VAL A 195 61.83 9.31 -44.94
CA VAL A 195 62.42 9.70 -46.23
C VAL A 195 62.43 11.22 -46.31
N ARG A 196 63.62 11.82 -46.32
CA ARG A 196 63.83 13.24 -46.64
C ARG A 196 63.52 13.45 -48.13
N PRO A 197 62.56 14.31 -48.51
CA PRO A 197 62.27 14.57 -49.92
C PRO A 197 63.48 15.13 -50.65
N ALA A 198 63.73 14.68 -51.90
CA ALA A 198 64.90 15.11 -52.68
C ALA A 198 64.98 16.63 -52.87
N PHE A 199 63.83 17.30 -52.98
CA PHE A 199 63.75 18.75 -53.13
C PHE A 199 64.00 19.54 -51.84
N MET A 200 64.09 18.89 -50.67
CA MET A 200 64.32 19.59 -49.40
C MET A 200 65.73 20.18 -49.29
N GLU A 201 66.75 19.55 -49.88
CA GLU A 201 68.10 20.14 -49.94
C GLU A 201 68.12 21.41 -50.80
N GLU A 202 67.43 21.38 -51.94
CA GLU A 202 67.31 22.54 -52.81
C GLU A 202 66.51 23.67 -52.13
N TYR A 203 65.45 23.32 -51.41
CA TYR A 203 64.66 24.25 -50.61
C TYR A 203 65.48 24.92 -49.50
N GLU A 204 66.20 24.15 -48.68
CA GLU A 204 67.04 24.70 -47.58
C GLU A 204 68.18 25.60 -48.11
N ARG A 205 68.77 25.25 -49.25
CA ARG A 205 69.76 26.09 -49.93
C ARG A 205 69.16 27.40 -50.43
N LEU A 206 67.99 27.36 -51.07
CA LEU A 206 67.29 28.58 -51.49
C LEU A 206 66.85 29.44 -50.29
N GLU A 207 66.43 28.82 -49.19
CA GLU A 207 66.04 29.53 -47.97
C GLU A 207 67.22 30.22 -47.29
N THR A 208 68.41 29.61 -47.33
CA THR A 208 69.64 30.22 -46.80
C THR A 208 70.12 31.37 -47.67
N GLU A 209 70.09 31.24 -49.00
CA GLU A 209 70.35 32.37 -49.91
C GLU A 209 69.38 33.52 -49.66
N LEU A 210 68.08 33.24 -49.50
CA LEU A 210 67.07 34.27 -49.24
C LEU A 210 67.29 35.00 -47.91
N LYS A 211 67.79 34.31 -46.86
CA LYS A 211 68.09 34.92 -45.56
C LYS A 211 69.38 35.75 -45.55
N MET A 212 70.24 35.59 -46.55
CA MET A 212 71.45 36.41 -46.71
C MET A 212 71.21 37.68 -47.54
N VAL A 213 70.02 37.82 -48.13
CA VAL A 213 69.51 39.05 -48.76
C VAL A 213 68.76 39.88 -47.73
#